data_AF-A0A8X6M2J0-F1
#
_entry.id   AF-A0A8X6M2J0-F1
#
_cell.length_a   1.000
_cell.length_b   1.000
_cell.length_c   1.000
_cell.angle_alpha   90.00
_cell.angle_beta   90.00
_cell.angle_gamma   90.00
#
_symmetry.space_group_name_H-M   'P 1'
#
loop_
_entity.id
_entity.type
_entity.pdbx_description
1 polymer ?
#
loop_
_entity_poly.entity_id
_entity_poly.type
_entity_poly.pdbx_seq_one_letter_code
_entity_poly.pdbx_strand_id
1 'polypeptide(L)'
;MEVFSVNDSILPIGQMSEEVIEARNKDSKYFREHHTRKFNWKQSKADMIQMLLVSSDPYITSLRKIKRKKKEYLPKEVLGMLKAPQVFFSQHESNESSASDSE
;
A
#
# COMPACT_ATOMS: atom_id res chain seq x y z
N MET A 1 -6.44 4.62 28.52
CA MET A 1 -5.65 4.41 27.28
C MET A 1 -5.90 2.96 26.91
N GLU A 2 -6.79 2.71 25.96
CA GLU A 2 -7.13 1.34 25.57
C GLU A 2 -5.93 0.71 24.87
N VAL A 3 -5.49 -0.44 25.39
CA VAL A 3 -4.36 -1.19 24.84
C VAL A 3 -4.95 -2.11 23.78
N PHE A 4 -4.83 -1.74 22.50
CA PHE A 4 -5.27 -2.60 21.40
C PHE A 4 -4.47 -3.90 21.42
N SER A 5 -5.17 -5.03 21.51
CA SER A 5 -4.55 -6.35 21.44
C SER A 5 -4.14 -6.64 19.99
N VAL A 6 -2.99 -7.27 19.80
CA VAL A 6 -2.46 -7.65 18.48
C VAL A 6 -3.47 -8.49 17.66
N ASN A 7 -4.34 -9.23 18.35
CA ASN A 7 -5.37 -10.07 17.75
C ASN A 7 -6.55 -9.28 17.16
N ASP A 8 -6.70 -7.99 17.52
CA ASP A 8 -7.82 -7.15 17.07
C ASP A 8 -7.49 -6.34 15.80
N SER A 9 -6.29 -6.54 15.24
CA SER A 9 -5.83 -5.84 14.04
C SER A 9 -6.48 -6.38 12.76
N ILE A 10 -7.01 -5.48 11.93
CA ILE A 10 -7.62 -5.80 10.63
C ILE A 10 -6.56 -6.26 9.62
N LEU A 11 -5.33 -5.76 9.77
CA LEU A 11 -4.21 -6.02 8.86
C LEU A 11 -3.08 -6.75 9.59
N PRO A 12 -2.30 -7.59 8.90
CA PRO A 12 -1.14 -8.23 9.49
C PRO A 12 -0.15 -7.17 10.00
N ILE A 13 0.42 -7.43 11.17
CA ILE A 13 1.30 -6.50 11.91
C ILE A 13 2.40 -5.91 11.02
N GLY A 14 3.00 -6.72 10.14
CA GLY A 14 4.06 -6.25 9.23
C GLY A 14 3.61 -5.15 8.26
N GLN A 15 2.34 -5.10 7.88
CA GLN A 15 1.79 -4.02 7.04
C GLN A 15 1.48 -2.75 7.84
N MET A 16 1.29 -2.86 9.16
CA MET A 16 1.07 -1.73 10.07
C MET A 16 2.37 -1.24 10.73
N SER A 17 3.52 -1.83 10.38
CA SER A 17 4.83 -1.47 10.93
C SER A 17 5.26 -0.06 10.54
N GLU A 18 5.99 0.61 11.43
CA GLU A 18 6.61 1.93 11.19
C GLU A 18 7.55 1.92 9.98
N GLU A 19 8.22 0.78 9.74
CA GLU A 19 9.13 0.57 8.60
C GLU A 19 8.47 0.89 7.25
N VAL A 20 7.15 0.67 7.14
CA VAL A 20 6.38 0.98 5.93
C VAL A 20 6.36 2.48 5.68
N ILE A 21 6.15 3.28 6.73
CA ILE A 21 6.11 4.74 6.66
C ILE A 21 7.52 5.29 6.41
N GLU A 22 8.53 4.73 7.06
CA GLU A 22 9.92 5.17 6.85
C GLU A 22 10.40 4.93 5.42
N ALA A 23 10.05 3.79 4.81
CA ALA A 23 10.33 3.52 3.41
C ALA A 23 9.71 4.59 2.49
N ARG A 24 8.49 5.05 2.78
CA ARG A 24 7.83 6.13 2.01
C ARG A 24 8.46 7.51 2.26
N ASN A 25 9.00 7.75 3.45
CA ASN A 25 9.74 8.97 3.74
C ASN A 25 11.05 9.03 2.94
N LYS A 26 11.69 7.88 2.69
CA LYS A 26 12.85 7.80 1.79
C LYS A 26 12.51 8.22 0.37
N ASP A 27 11.39 7.73 -0.17
CA ASP A 27 10.90 8.13 -1.49
C ASP A 27 10.58 9.63 -1.54
N SER A 28 9.99 10.17 -0.47
CA SER A 28 9.65 11.59 -0.39
C SER A 28 10.89 12.49 -0.46
N LYS A 29 11.99 12.11 0.21
CA LYS A 29 13.29 12.81 0.10
C LYS A 29 13.82 12.74 -1.33
N TYR A 30 13.77 11.55 -1.94
CA TYR A 30 14.23 11.34 -3.30
C TYR A 30 13.45 12.18 -4.34
N PHE A 31 12.12 12.21 -4.25
CA PHE A 31 11.27 13.01 -5.14
C PHE A 31 11.54 14.49 -4.95
N ARG A 32 11.70 14.97 -3.72
CA ARG A 32 12.03 16.38 -3.45
C ARG A 32 13.31 16.81 -4.17
N GLU A 33 14.33 15.97 -4.19
CA GLU A 33 15.63 16.30 -4.78
C GLU A 33 15.63 16.27 -6.32
N HIS A 34 14.92 15.31 -6.92
CA HIS A 34 15.04 14.97 -8.34
C HIS A 34 13.80 15.26 -9.19
N HIS A 35 12.62 15.39 -8.58
CA HIS A 35 11.32 15.45 -9.28
C HIS A 35 10.51 16.70 -8.95
N THR A 36 11.08 17.69 -8.26
CA THR A 36 10.40 18.94 -7.93
C THR A 36 11.09 20.17 -8.50
N ARG A 37 10.29 21.17 -8.86
CA ARG A 37 10.78 22.48 -9.29
C ARG A 37 11.22 23.30 -8.08
N LYS A 38 12.48 23.75 -8.06
CA LYS A 38 13.12 24.40 -6.89
C LYS A 38 12.95 25.92 -6.80
N PHE A 39 12.09 26.52 -7.62
CA PHE A 39 11.94 27.97 -7.67
C PHE A 39 10.92 28.52 -6.67
N ASN A 40 9.93 27.72 -6.25
CA ASN A 40 8.91 28.15 -5.30
C ASN A 40 8.51 26.97 -4.42
N TRP A 41 8.45 27.23 -3.11
CA TRP A 41 7.97 26.29 -2.10
C TRP A 41 6.61 25.67 -2.46
N LYS A 42 5.62 26.47 -2.91
CA LYS A 42 4.27 25.96 -3.19
C LYS A 42 4.29 24.95 -4.33
N GLN A 43 5.08 25.25 -5.36
CA GLN A 43 5.19 24.39 -6.53
C GLN A 43 6.02 23.15 -6.24
N SER A 44 7.11 23.28 -5.48
CA SER A 44 7.89 22.12 -5.03
C SER A 44 7.05 21.12 -4.22
N LYS A 45 6.19 21.62 -3.33
CA LYS A 45 5.24 20.76 -2.59
C LYS A 45 4.18 20.13 -3.49
N ALA A 46 3.61 20.88 -4.43
CA ALA A 46 2.63 20.36 -5.37
C ALA A 46 3.24 19.23 -6.22
N ASP A 47 4.44 19.43 -6.76
CA ASP A 47 5.16 18.44 -7.56
C ASP A 47 5.46 17.18 -6.74
N MET A 48 5.89 17.35 -5.49
CA MET A 48 6.16 16.22 -4.58
C MET A 48 4.90 15.38 -4.34
N ILE A 49 3.76 16.02 -4.07
CA ILE A 49 2.48 15.33 -3.86
C ILE A 49 2.03 14.63 -5.14
N GLN A 50 2.12 15.29 -6.30
CA GLN A 50 1.77 14.69 -7.58
C GLN A 50 2.59 13.43 -7.85
N MET A 51 3.90 13.47 -7.59
CA MET A 51 4.76 12.31 -7.78
C MET A 51 4.44 11.16 -6.80
N LEU A 52 4.11 11.51 -5.55
CA LEU A 52 3.65 10.53 -4.57
C LEU A 52 2.34 9.87 -5.02
N LEU A 53 1.38 10.63 -5.54
CA LEU A 53 0.10 10.12 -6.06
C LEU A 53 0.31 9.13 -7.21
N VAL A 54 1.08 9.53 -8.23
CA VAL A 54 1.43 8.65 -9.38
C VAL A 54 2.14 7.38 -8.90
N SER A 55 3.02 7.50 -7.90
CA SER A 55 3.73 6.33 -7.35
C SER A 55 2.82 5.35 -6.61
N SER A 56 1.71 5.84 -6.05
CA SER A 56 0.76 5.08 -5.23
C SER A 56 -0.45 4.54 -5.99
N ASP A 57 -0.66 5.00 -7.23
CA ASP A 57 -1.75 4.56 -8.09
C ASP A 57 -1.67 3.02 -8.33
N PRO A 58 -2.73 2.26 -7.97
CA PRO A 58 -2.76 0.81 -8.14
C PRO A 58 -2.65 0.35 -9.59
N TYR A 59 -3.29 1.07 -10.51
CA TYR A 59 -3.30 0.76 -11.93
C TYR A 59 -1.90 0.96 -12.52
N ILE A 60 -1.28 2.12 -12.28
CA ILE A 60 0.09 2.41 -12.72
C ILE A 60 1.08 1.42 -12.09
N THR A 61 0.89 1.09 -10.82
CA THR A 61 1.75 0.14 -10.10
C THR A 61 1.63 -1.27 -10.68
N SER A 62 0.43 -1.71 -11.08
CA SER A 62 0.21 -3.03 -11.69
C SER A 62 0.94 -3.20 -13.03
N LEU A 63 1.10 -2.12 -13.79
CA LEU A 63 1.79 -2.10 -15.09
C LEU A 63 3.32 -2.01 -14.94
N ARG A 64 3.82 -1.62 -13.77
CA ARG A 64 5.25 -1.42 -13.51
C ARG A 64 5.98 -2.77 -13.44
N LYS A 65 7.10 -2.90 -14.15
CA LYS A 65 7.98 -4.07 -14.03
C LYS A 65 8.70 -4.04 -12.68
N ILE A 66 8.19 -4.77 -11.69
CA ILE A 66 8.78 -4.85 -10.34
C ILE A 66 9.66 -6.10 -10.24
N LYS A 67 10.91 -5.91 -9.77
CA LYS A 67 11.80 -7.04 -9.43
C LYS A 67 11.28 -7.72 -8.16
N ARG A 68 10.96 -9.01 -8.23
CA ARG A 68 10.56 -9.78 -7.04
C ARG A 68 11.75 -9.94 -6.09
N LYS A 69 11.55 -9.63 -4.81
CA LYS A 69 12.53 -9.93 -3.76
C LYS A 69 12.62 -11.44 -3.58
N LYS A 70 13.84 -11.96 -3.35
CA LYS A 70 14.05 -13.36 -3.00
C LYS A 70 13.44 -13.62 -1.62
N LYS A 71 12.74 -14.74 -1.47
CA LYS A 71 12.24 -15.17 -0.16
C LYS A 71 13.41 -15.79 0.60
N GLU A 72 13.62 -15.35 1.83
CA GLU A 72 14.53 -16.00 2.76
C GLU A 72 13.80 -17.12 3.50
N TYR A 73 14.55 -18.14 3.92
CA TYR A 73 14.00 -19.27 4.66
C TYR A 73 13.83 -18.90 6.13
N LEU A 74 12.65 -19.15 6.67
CA LEU A 74 12.39 -19.04 8.10
C LEU A 74 12.79 -20.33 8.80
N PRO A 75 13.25 -20.26 10.07
CA PRO A 75 13.52 -21.45 10.87
C PRO A 75 12.24 -22.25 11.11
N LYS A 76 12.39 -23.58 11.31
CA LYS A 76 11.26 -24.52 11.38
C LYS A 76 10.35 -24.24 12.57
N GLU A 77 10.92 -23.79 13.69
CA GLU A 77 10.15 -23.46 14.90
C GLU A 77 9.18 -22.30 14.63
N VAL A 78 9.65 -21.26 13.94
CA VAL A 78 8.84 -20.08 13.60
C VAL A 78 7.74 -20.44 12.61
N LEU A 79 8.01 -21.30 11.63
CA LEU A 79 7.00 -21.80 10.69
C LEU A 79 5.84 -22.52 11.40
N GLY A 80 6.13 -23.29 12.45
CA GLY A 80 5.11 -23.96 13.26
C GLY A 80 4.20 -23.02 14.05
N MET A 81 4.64 -21.77 14.27
CA MET A 81 3.90 -20.75 15.03
C MET A 81 3.04 -19.83 14.15
N LEU A 82 3.28 -19.81 12.83
CA LEU A 82 2.56 -18.92 11.92
C LEU A 82 1.12 -19.40 11.72
N LYS A 83 0.16 -18.48 11.93
CA LYS A 83 -1.24 -18.66 11.57
C LYS A 83 -1.52 -17.94 10.26
N ALA A 84 -2.26 -18.58 9.36
CA ALA A 84 -2.73 -17.91 8.15
C ALA A 84 -3.76 -16.82 8.52
N PRO A 85 -3.78 -15.67 7.83
CA PRO A 85 -4.79 -14.65 8.03
C PRO A 85 -6.16 -15.18 7.61
N GLN A 86 -7.16 -15.01 8.48
CA GLN A 86 -8.55 -15.37 8.19
C GLN A 86 -9.16 -14.27 7.33
N VAL A 87 -9.17 -14.43 6.01
CA VAL A 87 -9.72 -13.43 5.09
C VAL A 87 -11.25 -13.61 5.02
N PHE A 88 -12.01 -12.71 5.64
CA PHE A 88 -13.45 -12.66 5.45
C PHE A 88 -13.75 -11.97 4.11
N PHE A 89 -14.06 -12.75 3.07
CA PHE A 89 -14.55 -12.22 1.80
C PHE A 89 -16.03 -11.85 1.95
N SER A 90 -16.35 -10.56 1.99
CA SER A 90 -17.72 -10.11 1.75
C SER A 90 -18.03 -10.30 0.26
N GLN A 91 -18.97 -11.19 -0.03
CA GLN A 91 -19.55 -11.32 -1.36
C GLN A 91 -20.31 -10.03 -1.68
N HIS A 92 -19.67 -9.10 -2.38
CA HIS A 92 -20.41 -8.09 -3.12
C HIS A 92 -20.95 -8.78 -4.37
N GLU A 93 -22.20 -9.29 -4.29
CA GLU A 93 -22.97 -9.52 -5.50
C GLU A 93 -23.15 -8.16 -6.20
N SER A 94 -22.46 -8.01 -7.32
CA SER A 94 -22.79 -7.03 -8.33
C SER A 94 -24.16 -7.39 -8.89
N ASN A 95 -25.21 -6.81 -8.33
CA ASN A 95 -26.52 -6.79 -8.94
C ASN A 95 -26.38 -6.00 -10.26
N GLU A 96 -26.14 -6.72 -11.37
CA GLU A 96 -26.32 -6.20 -12.71
C GLU A 96 -27.82 -5.91 -12.89
N SER A 97 -28.23 -4.70 -12.49
CA SER A 97 -29.46 -4.12 -13.02
C SER A 97 -29.19 -3.73 -14.47
N SER A 98 -29.52 -4.66 -15.36
CA SER A 98 -29.70 -4.40 -16.78
C SER A 98 -30.78 -3.34 -16.92
N ALA A 99 -30.37 -2.11 -17.24
CA ALA A 99 -31.27 -1.11 -17.78
C ALA A 99 -31.58 -1.52 -19.23
N SER A 100 -32.65 -2.29 -19.40
CA SER A 100 -33.31 -2.48 -20.69
C SER A 100 -34.01 -1.17 -21.05
N ASP A 101 -33.33 -0.34 -21.84
CA ASP A 101 -33.98 0.79 -22.51
C ASP A 101 -34.81 0.22 -23.68
N SER A 102 -36.13 0.34 -23.58
CA SER A 102 -37.09 -0.05 -24.62
C SER A 102 -37.90 1.18 -25.00
N GLU A 103 -37.78 1.52 -26.29
CA GLU A 103 -38.54 2.49 -27.12
C GLU A 103 -38.35 4.00 -26.90
#